data_AF-A0A7C7D8B6-F1
#
_entry.id   AF-A0A7C7D8B6-F1
#
_cell.length_a   1.000
_cell.length_b   1.000
_cell.length_c   1.000
_cell.angle_alpha   90.00
_cell.angle_beta   90.00
_cell.angle_gamma   90.00
#
_symmetry.space_group_name_H-M   'P 1'
#
loop_
_entity.id
_entity.type
_entity.pdbx_description
1 polymer ?
#
loop_
_entity_poly.entity_id
_entity_poly.type
_entity_poly.pdbx_seq_one_letter_code
_entity_poly.pdbx_strand_id
1 'polypeptide(L)'
;MGKKGIFALLVAVVLVVLTGCSQNVSGKKITITYGDETVSGTYTGLLESGKASGEGVFAATDNDKSWTYSGSFEKSKMVNKGTLTDFPMSVTFQEKVYNGLYTGECVEGVASGKGVFTAADGEEKFIYDGNFDAGAMAGSGKLETTTLTLNLIDVERTGAYSGEIVNFVPEGRGEFKTTNSEGKAYTISGEWKNGLQHGQSTRAFEDSSLLGEKGTFVNGVYKPTTIEFLSNIGEMESMPFKISQVTFDFYNEHSSLFPAKSTTDFQEYLNREIEYKHLDKNITNYYKQIVELKQFRVIQVFEMNSFYTGGADITEILATNGSDIFYIYYPGKYDVYAGDTITLYGLPIAMSSFKNVGGGTTLPCILLGSYVES
;
A
#
# COMPACT_ATOMS: atom_id res chain seq x y z
N MET A 1 37.80 -102.11 -30.01
CA MET A 1 36.33 -102.11 -29.86
C MET A 1 35.97 -100.99 -28.89
N GLY A 2 35.15 -99.97 -29.13
CA GLY A 2 34.42 -99.46 -30.28
C GLY A 2 33.59 -98.22 -29.82
N LYS A 3 33.30 -97.32 -30.77
CA LYS A 3 32.19 -96.33 -30.84
C LYS A 3 32.24 -94.99 -30.06
N LYS A 4 32.34 -93.93 -30.89
CA LYS A 4 31.38 -92.81 -31.16
C LYS A 4 31.18 -91.64 -30.17
N GLY A 5 31.24 -90.44 -30.77
CA GLY A 5 30.43 -89.25 -30.47
C GLY A 5 31.21 -88.11 -29.79
N ILE A 6 31.04 -86.81 -30.07
CA ILE A 6 29.99 -86.01 -30.73
C ILE A 6 30.63 -84.63 -31.09
N PHE A 7 30.19 -84.03 -32.20
CA PHE A 7 30.46 -82.64 -32.59
C PHE A 7 29.79 -81.66 -31.60
N ALA A 8 30.51 -80.67 -31.09
CA ALA A 8 29.92 -79.54 -30.37
C ALA A 8 30.28 -78.22 -31.06
N LEU A 9 29.24 -77.58 -31.59
CA LEU A 9 29.22 -76.29 -32.28
C LEU A 9 29.43 -75.16 -31.26
N LEU A 10 30.43 -74.32 -31.46
CA LEU A 10 30.71 -73.13 -30.65
C LEU A 10 29.80 -71.98 -31.13
N VAL A 11 28.79 -71.61 -30.33
CA VAL A 11 27.98 -70.40 -30.56
C VAL A 11 28.56 -69.27 -29.73
N ALA A 12 29.24 -68.33 -30.39
CA ALA A 12 29.65 -67.07 -29.79
C ALA A 12 28.45 -66.12 -29.72
N VAL A 13 27.91 -65.94 -28.52
CA VAL A 13 26.91 -64.89 -28.22
C VAL A 13 27.66 -63.56 -28.15
N VAL A 14 27.54 -62.75 -29.20
CA VAL A 14 27.95 -61.35 -29.20
C VAL A 14 26.91 -60.56 -28.42
N LEU A 15 27.20 -60.24 -27.16
CA LEU A 15 26.48 -59.24 -26.37
C LEU A 15 26.78 -57.86 -26.96
N VAL A 16 25.91 -57.38 -27.86
CA VAL A 16 25.91 -55.98 -28.28
C VAL A 16 25.31 -55.17 -27.13
N VAL A 17 26.16 -54.62 -26.27
CA VAL A 17 25.77 -53.52 -25.38
C VAL A 17 25.57 -52.30 -26.28
N LEU A 18 24.34 -52.05 -26.70
CA LEU A 18 23.94 -50.78 -27.31
C LEU A 18 24.04 -49.70 -26.23
N THR A 19 25.25 -49.20 -25.98
CA THR A 19 25.42 -47.96 -25.22
C THR A 19 24.75 -46.86 -26.03
N GLY A 20 23.58 -46.40 -25.61
CA GLY A 20 22.96 -45.21 -26.19
C GLY A 20 24.00 -44.09 -26.18
N CYS A 21 24.29 -43.51 -27.34
CA CYS A 21 25.28 -42.44 -27.46
C CYS A 21 24.81 -41.25 -26.62
N SER A 22 25.46 -41.05 -25.47
CA SER A 22 25.32 -39.86 -24.64
C SER A 22 26.40 -38.85 -25.01
N GLN A 23 26.03 -37.59 -25.24
CA GLN A 23 26.99 -36.55 -25.61
C GLN A 23 26.61 -35.21 -24.96
N ASN A 24 27.56 -34.57 -24.28
CA ASN A 24 27.43 -33.16 -23.90
C ASN A 24 27.66 -32.27 -25.12
N VAL A 25 26.76 -31.31 -25.32
CA VAL A 25 26.78 -30.40 -26.47
C VAL A 25 26.71 -28.95 -26.01
N SER A 26 27.19 -28.03 -26.84
CA SER A 26 27.07 -26.59 -26.63
C SER A 26 26.48 -25.96 -27.88
N GLY A 27 25.37 -25.22 -27.72
CA GLY A 27 24.70 -24.50 -28.80
C GLY A 27 24.13 -25.40 -29.92
N LYS A 28 23.85 -26.68 -29.66
CA LYS A 28 23.34 -27.58 -30.71
C LYS A 28 21.88 -27.27 -31.02
N LYS A 29 21.54 -27.16 -32.29
CA LYS A 29 20.14 -27.02 -32.72
C LYS A 29 19.34 -28.28 -32.40
N ILE A 30 18.26 -28.13 -31.63
CA ILE A 30 17.30 -29.20 -31.32
C ILE A 30 15.88 -28.62 -31.29
N THR A 31 14.89 -29.51 -31.32
CA THR A 31 13.50 -29.19 -31.01
C THR A 31 13.17 -29.77 -29.64
N ILE A 32 12.48 -28.99 -28.81
CA ILE A 32 11.99 -29.39 -27.50
C ILE A 32 10.47 -29.21 -27.42
N THR A 33 9.89 -29.80 -26.38
CA THR A 33 8.47 -29.65 -26.02
C THR A 33 8.37 -28.99 -24.64
N TYR A 34 7.47 -28.01 -24.53
CA TYR A 34 7.09 -27.36 -23.26
C TYR A 34 5.57 -27.17 -23.27
N GLY A 35 4.87 -27.55 -22.19
CA GLY A 35 3.42 -27.71 -22.25
C GLY A 35 2.99 -28.60 -23.43
N ASP A 36 2.07 -28.09 -24.26
CA ASP A 36 1.60 -28.73 -25.50
C ASP A 36 2.31 -28.21 -26.78
N GLU A 37 3.27 -27.30 -26.61
CA GLU A 37 3.95 -26.60 -27.70
C GLU A 37 5.30 -27.23 -28.06
N THR A 38 5.76 -26.99 -29.28
CA THR A 38 7.12 -27.37 -29.71
C THR A 38 7.88 -26.17 -30.24
N VAL A 39 9.17 -26.10 -29.93
CA VAL A 39 10.02 -24.98 -30.34
C VAL A 39 11.42 -25.47 -30.71
N SER A 40 11.98 -24.86 -31.75
CA SER A 40 13.36 -25.12 -32.18
C SER A 40 14.28 -24.01 -31.69
N GLY A 41 15.46 -24.39 -31.23
CA GLY A 41 16.41 -23.47 -30.63
C GLY A 41 17.77 -24.14 -30.46
N THR A 42 18.65 -23.52 -29.68
CA THR A 42 19.96 -24.08 -29.34
C THR A 42 19.94 -24.62 -27.91
N TYR A 43 20.60 -25.76 -27.73
CA TYR A 43 20.69 -26.45 -26.45
C TYR A 43 22.14 -26.67 -26.05
N THR A 44 22.39 -26.46 -24.76
CA THR A 44 23.65 -26.74 -24.08
C THR A 44 23.37 -27.65 -22.90
N GLY A 45 23.90 -28.87 -22.94
CA GLY A 45 23.62 -29.91 -21.94
C GLY A 45 23.83 -31.32 -22.51
N LEU A 46 23.28 -32.32 -21.82
CA LEU A 46 23.41 -33.72 -22.18
C LEU A 46 22.36 -34.13 -23.22
N LEU A 47 22.80 -34.79 -24.29
CA LEU A 47 21.92 -35.51 -25.20
C LEU A 47 22.02 -37.00 -24.97
N GLU A 48 20.88 -37.68 -24.89
CA GLU A 48 20.78 -39.15 -24.91
C GLU A 48 20.00 -39.58 -26.14
N SER A 49 20.61 -40.39 -27.00
CA SER A 49 20.03 -40.79 -28.30
C SER A 49 19.52 -39.60 -29.12
N GLY A 50 20.26 -38.49 -29.08
CA GLY A 50 19.95 -37.26 -29.82
C GLY A 50 18.87 -36.36 -29.20
N LYS A 51 18.31 -36.71 -28.04
CA LYS A 51 17.30 -35.93 -27.32
C LYS A 51 17.87 -35.29 -26.06
N ALA A 52 17.42 -34.10 -25.68
CA ALA A 52 17.86 -33.45 -24.44
C ALA A 52 17.44 -34.28 -23.22
N SER A 53 18.37 -34.43 -22.28
CA SER A 53 18.22 -35.23 -21.07
C SER A 53 19.00 -34.60 -19.91
N GLY A 54 18.48 -34.67 -18.69
CA GLY A 54 19.12 -34.08 -17.52
C GLY A 54 19.10 -32.54 -17.52
N GLU A 55 19.97 -31.93 -16.73
CA GLU A 55 20.07 -30.47 -16.64
C GLU A 55 20.66 -29.85 -17.92
N GLY A 56 20.10 -28.73 -18.34
CA GLY A 56 20.64 -27.96 -19.45
C GLY A 56 20.01 -26.59 -19.61
N VAL A 57 20.52 -25.87 -20.61
CA VAL A 57 20.03 -24.56 -21.01
C VAL A 57 19.55 -24.65 -22.45
N PHE A 58 18.34 -24.17 -22.70
CA PHE A 58 17.76 -24.03 -24.03
C PHE A 58 17.52 -22.55 -24.33
N ALA A 59 17.90 -22.10 -25.52
CA ALA A 59 17.67 -20.75 -25.99
C ALA A 59 16.92 -20.80 -27.32
N ALA A 60 15.86 -19.99 -27.43
CA ALA A 60 15.09 -19.85 -28.66
C ALA A 60 14.80 -18.38 -28.95
N THR A 61 14.45 -18.12 -30.20
CA THR A 61 13.99 -16.82 -30.67
C THR A 61 12.66 -17.03 -31.38
N ASP A 62 11.63 -16.33 -30.92
CA ASP A 62 10.30 -16.31 -31.54
C ASP A 62 9.85 -14.87 -31.72
N ASN A 63 9.35 -14.52 -32.92
CA ASN A 63 8.94 -13.14 -33.27
C ASN A 63 9.93 -12.06 -32.81
N ASP A 64 11.22 -12.24 -33.15
CA ASP A 64 12.35 -11.37 -32.77
C ASP A 64 12.62 -11.25 -31.25
N LYS A 65 11.94 -12.03 -30.41
CA LYS A 65 12.15 -12.08 -28.96
C LYS A 65 12.96 -13.33 -28.60
N SER A 66 14.12 -13.12 -28.02
CA SER A 66 14.97 -14.21 -27.53
C SER A 66 14.63 -14.52 -26.08
N TRP A 67 14.56 -15.80 -25.75
CA TRP A 67 14.28 -16.29 -24.41
C TRP A 67 15.11 -17.52 -24.09
N THR A 68 15.28 -17.79 -22.79
CA THR A 68 16.00 -18.98 -22.33
C THR A 68 15.22 -19.75 -21.28
N TYR A 69 15.45 -21.06 -21.25
CA TYR A 69 15.06 -21.94 -20.17
C TYR A 69 16.32 -22.59 -19.58
N SER A 70 16.40 -22.65 -18.25
CA SER A 70 17.39 -23.42 -17.51
C SER A 70 16.67 -24.41 -16.59
N GLY A 71 16.96 -25.71 -16.75
CA GLY A 71 16.39 -26.75 -15.90
C GLY A 71 16.52 -28.16 -16.48
N SER A 72 15.69 -29.07 -15.97
CA SER A 72 15.74 -30.48 -16.36
C SER A 72 14.99 -30.75 -17.67
N PHE A 73 15.50 -31.74 -18.41
CA PHE A 73 14.90 -32.30 -19.62
C PHE A 73 14.75 -33.82 -19.53
N GLU A 74 13.66 -34.36 -20.07
CA GLU A 74 13.52 -35.80 -20.35
C GLU A 74 13.05 -36.00 -21.80
N LYS A 75 13.87 -36.66 -22.62
CA LYS A 75 13.55 -36.95 -24.04
C LYS A 75 13.12 -35.70 -24.83
N SER A 76 13.81 -34.59 -24.62
CA SER A 76 13.52 -33.25 -25.17
C SER A 76 12.23 -32.59 -24.66
N LYS A 77 11.61 -33.08 -23.59
CA LYS A 77 10.54 -32.38 -22.87
C LYS A 77 11.14 -31.62 -21.69
N MET A 78 10.75 -30.36 -21.46
CA MET A 78 11.02 -29.68 -20.18
C MET A 78 10.26 -30.40 -19.05
N VAL A 79 10.95 -30.73 -17.97
CA VAL A 79 10.36 -31.44 -16.82
C VAL A 79 10.79 -30.81 -15.51
N ASN A 80 10.05 -31.09 -14.44
CA ASN A 80 10.30 -30.56 -13.09
C ASN A 80 10.28 -29.03 -13.06
N LYS A 81 10.92 -28.45 -12.03
CA LYS A 81 11.10 -27.01 -11.88
C LYS A 81 12.26 -26.52 -12.74
N GLY A 82 12.11 -25.34 -13.32
CA GLY A 82 13.17 -24.63 -14.01
C GLY A 82 12.99 -23.11 -13.91
N THR A 83 13.79 -22.39 -14.67
CA THR A 83 13.72 -20.93 -14.77
C THR A 83 13.56 -20.52 -16.22
N LEU A 84 12.59 -19.66 -16.49
CA LEU A 84 12.41 -18.96 -17.75
C LEU A 84 13.01 -17.56 -17.63
N THR A 85 13.64 -17.09 -18.69
CA THR A 85 14.15 -15.71 -18.82
C THR A 85 13.67 -15.12 -20.12
N ASP A 86 13.06 -13.94 -20.04
CA ASP A 86 12.49 -13.17 -21.16
C ASP A 86 11.49 -14.00 -22.00
N PHE A 87 10.79 -14.94 -21.37
CA PHE A 87 9.86 -15.83 -22.05
C PHE A 87 8.62 -15.07 -22.53
N PRO A 88 8.33 -15.05 -23.85
CA PRO A 88 7.16 -14.37 -24.36
C PRO A 88 5.89 -15.10 -23.92
N MET A 89 5.00 -14.39 -23.22
CA MET A 89 3.70 -14.92 -22.81
C MET A 89 2.64 -13.82 -22.71
N SER A 90 1.41 -14.24 -22.46
CA SER A 90 0.29 -13.33 -22.22
C SER A 90 -0.31 -13.56 -20.84
N VAL A 91 -0.74 -12.48 -20.18
CA VAL A 91 -1.51 -12.54 -18.94
C VAL A 91 -2.81 -11.76 -19.11
N THR A 92 -3.86 -12.16 -18.40
CA THR A 92 -5.13 -11.44 -18.38
C THR A 92 -5.32 -10.73 -17.05
N PHE A 93 -5.69 -9.45 -17.09
CA PHE A 93 -5.99 -8.62 -15.92
C PHE A 93 -7.18 -7.72 -16.23
N GLN A 94 -8.24 -7.77 -15.39
CA GLN A 94 -9.49 -7.03 -15.60
C GLN A 94 -10.02 -7.09 -17.04
N GLU A 95 -10.14 -8.32 -17.58
CA GLU A 95 -10.61 -8.62 -18.95
C GLU A 95 -9.67 -8.17 -20.08
N LYS A 96 -8.58 -7.47 -19.77
CA LYS A 96 -7.56 -7.06 -20.73
C LYS A 96 -6.43 -8.09 -20.82
N VAL A 97 -6.03 -8.42 -22.05
CA VAL A 97 -4.88 -9.29 -22.32
C VAL A 97 -3.64 -8.42 -22.52
N TYR A 98 -2.59 -8.73 -21.77
CA TYR A 98 -1.28 -8.11 -21.86
C TYR A 98 -0.30 -9.10 -22.47
N ASN A 99 0.42 -8.69 -23.51
CA ASN A 99 1.46 -9.49 -24.14
C ASN A 99 2.82 -8.94 -23.71
N GLY A 100 3.67 -9.79 -23.12
CA GLY A 100 4.88 -9.34 -22.48
C GLY A 100 5.95 -10.41 -22.37
N LEU A 101 6.93 -10.14 -21.52
CA LEU A 101 8.04 -11.04 -21.21
C LEU A 101 7.96 -11.47 -19.75
N TYR A 102 8.19 -12.75 -19.51
CA TYR A 102 8.22 -13.37 -18.19
C TYR A 102 9.62 -13.87 -17.84
N THR A 103 10.05 -13.54 -16.63
CA THR A 103 11.27 -14.08 -16.04
C THR A 103 10.95 -14.61 -14.65
N GLY A 104 11.17 -15.90 -14.42
CA GLY A 104 10.85 -16.53 -13.15
C GLY A 104 10.83 -18.04 -13.16
N GLU A 105 10.29 -18.60 -12.09
CA GLU A 105 10.11 -20.04 -11.89
C GLU A 105 9.09 -20.60 -12.89
N CYS A 106 9.29 -21.86 -13.28
CA CYS A 106 8.34 -22.60 -14.09
C CYS A 106 8.30 -24.07 -13.68
N VAL A 107 7.20 -24.74 -14.02
CA VAL A 107 7.06 -26.19 -13.93
C VAL A 107 6.75 -26.71 -15.33
N GLU A 108 7.57 -27.62 -15.85
CA GLU A 108 7.44 -28.16 -17.22
C GLU A 108 7.38 -27.07 -18.32
N GLY A 109 8.09 -25.96 -18.10
CA GLY A 109 8.13 -24.81 -19.02
C GLY A 109 6.89 -23.89 -18.96
N VAL A 110 5.98 -24.12 -18.01
CA VAL A 110 4.83 -23.24 -17.76
C VAL A 110 5.10 -22.38 -16.53
N ALA A 111 4.91 -21.06 -16.63
CA ALA A 111 5.15 -20.13 -15.52
C ALA A 111 4.39 -20.57 -14.26
N SER A 112 5.13 -20.81 -13.18
CA SER A 112 4.61 -21.34 -11.91
C SER A 112 5.62 -21.06 -10.80
N GLY A 113 5.15 -20.49 -9.69
CA GLY A 113 6.02 -19.99 -8.62
C GLY A 113 6.27 -18.49 -8.73
N LYS A 114 7.44 -18.02 -8.27
CA LYS A 114 7.78 -16.59 -8.29
C LYS A 114 8.28 -16.14 -9.65
N GLY A 115 7.84 -14.97 -10.11
CA GLY A 115 8.36 -14.37 -11.33
C GLY A 115 7.92 -12.92 -11.54
N VAL A 116 8.48 -12.33 -12.59
CA VAL A 116 8.18 -10.97 -13.04
C VAL A 116 7.66 -11.04 -14.46
N PHE A 117 6.49 -10.46 -14.69
CA PHE A 117 5.94 -10.24 -16.02
C PHE A 117 5.98 -8.75 -16.34
N THR A 118 6.49 -8.40 -17.52
CA THR A 118 6.55 -7.02 -18.01
C THR A 118 5.90 -6.93 -19.39
N ALA A 119 4.88 -6.09 -19.50
CA ALA A 119 4.32 -5.62 -20.76
C ALA A 119 4.40 -4.09 -20.78
N ALA A 120 5.08 -3.56 -21.79
CA ALA A 120 5.15 -2.13 -22.05
C ALA A 120 4.95 -1.91 -23.55
N ASP A 121 3.92 -1.14 -23.90
CA ASP A 121 3.61 -0.75 -25.28
C ASP A 121 3.27 0.74 -25.30
N GLY A 122 4.19 1.56 -25.81
CA GLY A 122 4.07 3.02 -25.77
C GLY A 122 4.00 3.56 -24.34
N GLU A 123 2.91 4.26 -24.02
CA GLU A 123 2.65 4.80 -22.68
C GLU A 123 2.01 3.78 -21.74
N GLU A 124 1.52 2.65 -22.26
CA GLU A 124 0.92 1.62 -21.44
C GLU A 124 1.99 0.82 -20.70
N LYS A 125 1.84 0.72 -19.37
CA LYS A 125 2.71 -0.04 -18.50
C LYS A 125 1.92 -1.08 -17.72
N PHE A 126 2.43 -2.30 -17.68
CA PHE A 126 1.94 -3.38 -16.83
C PHE A 126 3.12 -4.24 -16.38
N ILE A 127 3.51 -4.11 -15.11
CA ILE A 127 4.56 -4.90 -14.48
C ILE A 127 3.95 -5.60 -13.27
N TYR A 128 4.07 -6.91 -13.24
CA TYR A 128 3.67 -7.72 -12.09
C TYR A 128 4.85 -8.54 -11.61
N ASP A 129 5.23 -8.36 -10.35
CA ASP A 129 6.23 -9.13 -9.61
C ASP A 129 5.52 -9.91 -8.52
N GLY A 130 5.33 -11.22 -8.71
CA GLY A 130 4.50 -11.99 -7.79
C GLY A 130 4.49 -13.49 -8.08
N ASN A 131 3.45 -14.17 -7.57
CA ASN A 131 3.28 -15.59 -7.86
C ASN A 131 2.53 -15.81 -9.17
N PHE A 132 2.84 -16.94 -9.79
CA PHE A 132 2.19 -17.48 -10.96
C PHE A 132 1.75 -18.91 -10.67
N ASP A 133 0.63 -19.31 -11.23
CA ASP A 133 0.14 -20.68 -11.22
C ASP A 133 -0.43 -21.03 -12.59
N ALA A 134 0.00 -22.18 -13.14
CA ALA A 134 -0.41 -22.67 -14.45
C ALA A 134 -0.40 -21.61 -15.58
N GLY A 135 0.62 -20.74 -15.62
CA GLY A 135 0.76 -19.71 -16.65
C GLY A 135 -0.04 -18.42 -16.39
N ALA A 136 -0.77 -18.33 -15.28
CA ALA A 136 -1.50 -17.14 -14.89
C ALA A 136 -0.89 -16.50 -13.64
N MET A 137 -1.04 -15.18 -13.51
CA MET A 137 -0.76 -14.49 -12.24
C MET A 137 -1.67 -15.05 -11.14
N ALA A 138 -1.15 -15.23 -9.92
CA ALA A 138 -1.88 -15.82 -8.81
C ALA A 138 -1.44 -15.26 -7.46
N GLY A 139 -2.34 -15.32 -6.46
CA GLY A 139 -2.01 -14.97 -5.08
C GLY A 139 -1.50 -13.54 -4.93
N SER A 140 -0.42 -13.38 -4.16
CA SER A 140 0.18 -12.08 -3.83
C SER A 140 1.27 -11.65 -4.81
N GLY A 141 1.32 -10.35 -5.10
CA GLY A 141 2.43 -9.73 -5.81
C GLY A 141 2.43 -8.21 -5.67
N LYS A 142 3.33 -7.55 -6.38
CA LYS A 142 3.35 -6.11 -6.60
C LYS A 142 2.99 -5.82 -8.04
N LEU A 143 2.08 -4.87 -8.23
CA LEU A 143 1.61 -4.41 -9.53
C LEU A 143 2.04 -2.97 -9.73
N GLU A 144 2.60 -2.66 -10.89
CA GLU A 144 2.73 -1.31 -11.41
C GLU A 144 2.02 -1.24 -12.77
N THR A 145 0.95 -0.47 -12.86
CA THR A 145 0.19 -0.33 -14.09
C THR A 145 -0.35 1.09 -14.31
N THR A 146 -0.48 1.49 -15.57
CA THR A 146 -1.18 2.72 -15.96
C THR A 146 -2.70 2.59 -15.92
N THR A 147 -3.24 1.37 -15.79
CA THR A 147 -4.69 1.13 -15.83
C THR A 147 -5.10 0.06 -14.82
N LEU A 148 -5.80 0.50 -13.79
CA LEU A 148 -6.52 -0.29 -12.81
C LEU A 148 -7.89 0.35 -12.62
N THR A 149 -8.95 -0.43 -12.75
CA THR A 149 -10.32 -0.02 -12.43
C THR A 149 -10.69 -0.50 -11.03
N LEU A 150 -11.05 0.42 -10.15
CA LEU A 150 -11.47 0.15 -8.79
C LEU A 150 -12.90 0.65 -8.56
N ASN A 151 -13.69 -0.17 -7.88
CA ASN A 151 -14.93 0.28 -7.27
C ASN A 151 -14.59 0.92 -5.93
N LEU A 152 -14.35 2.24 -5.95
CA LEU A 152 -14.35 3.04 -4.74
C LEU A 152 -15.80 3.18 -4.23
N ILE A 153 -16.01 3.70 -3.02
CA ILE A 153 -17.34 3.78 -2.40
C ILE A 153 -18.37 4.37 -3.37
N ASP A 154 -19.28 3.51 -3.81
CA ASP A 154 -20.37 3.79 -4.76
C ASP A 154 -19.93 4.45 -6.08
N VAL A 155 -18.65 4.32 -6.45
CA VAL A 155 -18.14 4.91 -7.68
C VAL A 155 -16.95 4.17 -8.28
N GLU A 156 -17.06 3.85 -9.55
CA GLU A 156 -15.95 3.29 -10.31
C GLU A 156 -14.94 4.38 -10.70
N ARG A 157 -13.65 4.06 -10.59
CA ARG A 157 -12.54 4.90 -11.01
C ARG A 157 -11.50 4.06 -11.73
N THR A 158 -11.02 4.56 -12.85
CA THR A 158 -9.87 4.00 -13.56
C THR A 158 -8.68 4.93 -13.39
N GLY A 159 -7.50 4.35 -13.18
CA GLY A 159 -6.31 5.14 -12.90
C GLY A 159 -5.04 4.31 -12.92
N ALA A 160 -3.91 4.97 -12.67
CA ALA A 160 -2.63 4.28 -12.50
C ALA A 160 -2.52 3.73 -11.07
N TYR A 161 -1.93 2.54 -10.92
CA TYR A 161 -1.72 1.90 -9.63
C TYR A 161 -0.29 1.40 -9.48
N SER A 162 0.28 1.58 -8.30
CA SER A 162 1.55 0.97 -7.89
C SER A 162 1.43 0.47 -6.46
N GLY A 163 1.53 -0.82 -6.23
CA GLY A 163 1.38 -1.37 -4.89
C GLY A 163 1.22 -2.88 -4.83
N GLU A 164 0.95 -3.34 -3.61
CA GLU A 164 0.70 -4.74 -3.29
C GLU A 164 -0.72 -5.16 -3.73
N ILE A 165 -0.84 -6.35 -4.33
CA ILE A 165 -2.11 -6.94 -4.74
C ILE A 165 -2.20 -8.38 -4.25
N VAL A 166 -3.42 -8.84 -3.98
CA VAL A 166 -3.75 -10.25 -3.76
C VAL A 166 -4.94 -10.60 -4.65
N ASN A 167 -4.79 -11.65 -5.46
CA ASN A 167 -5.85 -12.11 -6.38
C ASN A 167 -6.46 -10.97 -7.20
N PHE A 168 -5.59 -10.12 -7.78
CA PHE A 168 -5.96 -8.99 -8.64
C PHE A 168 -6.62 -7.80 -7.94
N VAL A 169 -6.63 -7.79 -6.61
CA VAL A 169 -7.25 -6.74 -5.80
C VAL A 169 -6.17 -6.07 -4.94
N PRO A 170 -6.12 -4.72 -4.87
CA PRO A 170 -5.21 -4.03 -3.96
C PRO A 170 -5.34 -4.51 -2.51
N GLU A 171 -4.20 -4.82 -1.89
CA GLU A 171 -4.10 -5.36 -0.53
C GLU A 171 -2.75 -4.94 0.04
N GLY A 172 -2.68 -4.47 1.28
CA GLY A 172 -1.41 -3.98 1.85
C GLY A 172 -1.12 -2.56 1.42
N ARG A 173 0.11 -2.21 1.00
CA ARG A 173 0.46 -0.81 0.68
C ARG A 173 0.46 -0.52 -0.81
N GLY A 174 -0.11 0.63 -1.20
CA GLY A 174 -0.14 1.06 -2.60
C GLY A 174 -0.55 2.50 -2.81
N GLU A 175 -0.39 2.95 -4.05
CA GLU A 175 -0.74 4.27 -4.56
C GLU A 175 -1.65 4.13 -5.80
N PHE A 176 -2.76 4.86 -5.82
CA PHE A 176 -3.71 4.93 -6.92
C PHE A 176 -3.93 6.38 -7.36
N LYS A 177 -3.67 6.68 -8.63
CA LYS A 177 -3.83 8.02 -9.21
C LYS A 177 -4.99 8.03 -10.19
N THR A 178 -5.96 8.91 -9.98
CA THR A 178 -7.17 8.98 -10.81
C THR A 178 -7.74 10.40 -10.82
N THR A 179 -8.85 10.60 -11.54
CA THR A 179 -9.60 11.85 -11.58
C THR A 179 -11.00 11.64 -11.01
N ASN A 180 -11.55 12.67 -10.36
CA ASN A 180 -12.94 12.63 -9.89
C ASN A 180 -13.92 12.97 -11.03
N SER A 181 -15.23 12.95 -10.76
CA SER A 181 -16.27 13.28 -11.74
C SER A 181 -16.22 14.72 -12.26
N GLU A 182 -15.49 15.62 -11.58
CA GLU A 182 -15.24 17.00 -12.01
C GLU A 182 -13.95 17.14 -12.83
N GLY A 183 -13.22 16.05 -13.08
CA GLY A 183 -11.94 16.05 -13.78
C GLY A 183 -10.75 16.49 -12.93
N LYS A 184 -10.90 16.64 -11.61
CA LYS A 184 -9.80 16.99 -10.70
C LYS A 184 -8.98 15.74 -10.38
N ALA A 185 -7.67 15.81 -10.64
CA ALA A 185 -6.74 14.74 -10.33
C ALA A 185 -6.48 14.64 -8.82
N TYR A 186 -6.39 13.41 -8.33
CA TYR A 186 -6.06 13.12 -6.95
C TYR A 186 -5.36 11.76 -6.82
N THR A 187 -4.61 11.61 -5.73
CA THR A 187 -3.87 10.39 -5.39
C THR A 187 -4.41 9.82 -4.08
N ILE A 188 -4.69 8.51 -4.07
CA ILE A 188 -4.92 7.73 -2.86
C ILE A 188 -3.63 6.95 -2.57
N SER A 189 -3.05 7.11 -1.40
CA SER A 189 -1.85 6.37 -0.98
C SER A 189 -2.00 5.86 0.44
N GLY A 190 -1.40 4.71 0.74
CA GLY A 190 -1.42 4.12 2.08
C GLY A 190 -1.83 2.67 2.06
N GLU A 191 -2.60 2.28 3.07
CA GLU A 191 -3.05 0.91 3.28
C GLU A 191 -4.34 0.61 2.51
N TRP A 192 -4.40 -0.59 1.95
CA TRP A 192 -5.48 -1.14 1.15
C TRP A 192 -5.93 -2.45 1.75
N LYS A 193 -7.23 -2.70 1.71
CA LYS A 193 -7.83 -3.96 2.11
C LYS A 193 -9.02 -4.26 1.22
N ASN A 194 -8.99 -5.40 0.54
CA ASN A 194 -10.03 -5.80 -0.42
C ASN A 194 -10.32 -4.70 -1.46
N GLY A 195 -9.29 -4.02 -1.98
CA GLY A 195 -9.43 -3.02 -3.03
C GLY A 195 -9.92 -1.65 -2.55
N LEU A 196 -10.13 -1.49 -1.24
CA LEU A 196 -10.57 -0.26 -0.61
C LEU A 196 -9.48 0.31 0.29
N GLN A 197 -9.39 1.63 0.36
CA GLN A 197 -8.52 2.35 1.30
C GLN A 197 -8.84 1.91 2.74
N HIS A 198 -7.82 1.60 3.53
CA HIS A 198 -7.96 1.10 4.90
C HIS A 198 -6.83 1.66 5.76
N GLY A 199 -6.94 1.54 7.08
CA GLY A 199 -5.87 1.89 8.01
C GLY A 199 -5.35 3.32 7.82
N GLN A 200 -4.04 3.50 7.94
CA GLN A 200 -3.41 4.81 7.78
C GLN A 200 -3.19 5.13 6.29
N SER A 201 -3.92 6.12 5.79
CA SER A 201 -3.90 6.48 4.37
C SER A 201 -4.08 7.97 4.13
N THR A 202 -3.81 8.39 2.88
CA THR A 202 -3.95 9.76 2.40
C THR A 202 -4.75 9.78 1.10
N ARG A 203 -5.63 10.77 0.96
CA ARG A 203 -6.28 11.16 -0.29
C ARG A 203 -5.95 12.62 -0.53
N ALA A 204 -5.12 12.92 -1.53
CA ALA A 204 -4.63 14.25 -1.80
C ALA A 204 -4.96 14.68 -3.23
N PHE A 205 -5.56 15.86 -3.39
CA PHE A 205 -5.74 16.49 -4.70
C PHE A 205 -4.40 17.02 -5.22
N GLU A 206 -4.22 17.02 -6.54
CA GLU A 206 -3.06 17.68 -7.14
C GLU A 206 -3.16 19.22 -7.01
N ASP A 207 -4.38 19.75 -6.99
CA ASP A 207 -4.65 21.14 -6.63
C ASP A 207 -4.55 21.32 -5.11
N SER A 208 -3.44 21.91 -4.66
CA SER A 208 -3.15 22.14 -3.25
C SER A 208 -4.10 23.13 -2.56
N SER A 209 -4.97 23.83 -3.30
CA SER A 209 -6.02 24.67 -2.70
C SER A 209 -7.20 23.85 -2.15
N LEU A 210 -7.28 22.56 -2.53
CA LEU A 210 -8.30 21.63 -2.04
C LEU A 210 -7.74 20.83 -0.88
N LEU A 211 -8.50 20.81 0.23
CA LEU A 211 -8.14 20.05 1.41
C LEU A 211 -8.17 18.54 1.09
N GLY A 212 -7.04 17.86 1.33
CA GLY A 212 -6.95 16.41 1.31
C GLY A 212 -7.42 15.78 2.61
N GLU A 213 -7.47 14.46 2.63
CA GLU A 213 -7.81 13.67 3.82
C GLU A 213 -6.61 12.79 4.18
N LYS A 214 -6.04 12.96 5.36
CA LYS A 214 -4.94 12.15 5.87
C LYS A 214 -5.29 11.60 7.25
N GLY A 215 -5.25 10.29 7.42
CA GLY A 215 -5.50 9.63 8.70
C GLY A 215 -6.09 8.25 8.52
N THR A 216 -6.98 7.89 9.44
CA THR A 216 -7.59 6.56 9.47
C THR A 216 -8.72 6.42 8.44
N PHE A 217 -8.69 5.33 7.66
CA PHE A 217 -9.75 4.91 6.74
C PHE A 217 -10.27 3.51 7.10
N VAL A 218 -11.57 3.29 6.93
CA VAL A 218 -12.19 1.97 7.11
C VAL A 218 -13.06 1.66 5.90
N ASN A 219 -12.57 0.73 5.07
CA ASN A 219 -13.27 0.26 3.86
C ASN A 219 -13.63 1.43 2.92
N GLY A 220 -12.66 2.30 2.66
CA GLY A 220 -12.78 3.48 1.80
C GLY A 220 -13.29 4.74 2.52
N VAL A 221 -13.91 4.58 3.70
CA VAL A 221 -14.54 5.69 4.42
C VAL A 221 -13.51 6.37 5.29
N TYR A 222 -13.34 7.68 5.14
CA TYR A 222 -12.51 8.48 6.03
C TYR A 222 -13.11 8.49 7.44
N LYS A 223 -12.36 8.00 8.43
CA LYS A 223 -12.75 7.87 9.83
C LYS A 223 -11.60 8.29 10.76
N PRO A 224 -11.16 9.56 10.69
CA PRO A 224 -10.01 10.00 11.44
C PRO A 224 -10.27 9.97 12.95
N THR A 225 -9.20 9.87 13.72
CA THR A 225 -9.23 10.30 15.12
C THR A 225 -9.36 11.83 15.19
N THR A 226 -9.75 12.39 16.33
CA THR A 226 -9.86 13.84 16.46
C THR A 226 -8.52 14.54 16.18
N ILE A 227 -7.39 14.01 16.65
CA ILE A 227 -6.08 14.62 16.39
C ILE A 227 -5.65 14.53 14.92
N GLU A 228 -6.06 13.48 14.20
CA GLU A 228 -5.85 13.36 12.75
C GLU A 228 -6.67 14.43 12.04
N PHE A 229 -7.96 14.56 12.35
CA PHE A 229 -8.81 15.60 11.78
C PHE A 229 -8.25 17.00 12.04
N LEU A 230 -7.85 17.30 13.28
CA LEU A 230 -7.25 18.58 13.65
C LEU A 230 -5.95 18.86 12.89
N SER A 231 -5.14 17.81 12.65
CA SER A 231 -3.92 17.95 11.83
C SER A 231 -4.24 18.36 10.40
N ASN A 232 -5.33 17.85 9.80
CA ASN A 232 -5.75 18.23 8.44
C ASN A 232 -6.24 19.67 8.38
N ILE A 233 -7.13 20.10 9.27
CA ILE A 233 -7.64 21.48 9.24
C ILE A 233 -6.56 22.50 9.60
N GLY A 234 -5.54 22.10 10.38
CA GLY A 234 -4.38 22.94 10.67
C GLY A 234 -3.52 23.27 9.45
N GLU A 235 -3.67 22.53 8.34
CA GLU A 235 -3.02 22.83 7.06
C GLU A 235 -3.75 23.93 6.27
N MET A 236 -4.94 24.35 6.69
CA MET A 236 -5.71 25.41 6.02
C MET A 236 -5.11 26.81 6.28
N GLU A 237 -5.07 27.64 5.24
CA GLU A 237 -4.51 29.00 5.32
C GLU A 237 -5.33 29.97 6.21
N SER A 238 -6.59 29.65 6.51
CA SER A 238 -7.48 30.51 7.29
C SER A 238 -7.04 30.65 8.75
N MET A 239 -6.53 29.56 9.35
CA MET A 239 -6.00 29.52 10.70
C MET A 239 -4.97 28.38 10.79
N PRO A 240 -3.78 28.54 10.21
CA PRO A 240 -2.81 27.47 10.11
C PRO A 240 -2.23 27.13 11.48
N PHE A 241 -2.08 25.84 11.77
CA PHE A 241 -1.37 25.35 12.94
C PHE A 241 -0.79 23.96 12.69
N LYS A 242 0.30 23.63 13.37
CA LYS A 242 0.95 22.32 13.25
C LYS A 242 1.00 21.63 14.60
N ILE A 243 0.38 20.46 14.66
CA ILE A 243 0.44 19.59 15.84
C ILE A 243 1.82 18.92 15.87
N SER A 244 2.49 18.96 17.02
CA SER A 244 3.77 18.30 17.19
C SER A 244 3.62 16.78 17.27
N GLN A 245 4.63 16.03 16.84
CA GLN A 245 4.62 14.56 16.99
C GLN A 245 4.47 14.15 18.48
N VAL A 246 5.07 14.91 19.39
CA VAL A 246 4.97 14.66 20.84
C VAL A 246 3.52 14.75 21.33
N THR A 247 2.77 15.76 20.87
CA THR A 247 1.35 15.93 21.18
C THR A 247 0.51 14.84 20.52
N PHE A 248 0.82 14.50 19.27
CA PHE A 248 0.12 13.47 18.51
C PHE A 248 0.25 12.09 19.17
N ASP A 249 1.47 11.73 19.58
CA ASP A 249 1.75 10.47 20.29
C ASP A 249 1.05 10.46 21.66
N PHE A 250 1.12 11.56 22.41
CA PHE A 250 0.42 11.70 23.69
C PHE A 250 -1.09 11.50 23.53
N TYR A 251 -1.71 12.12 22.51
CA TYR A 251 -3.13 11.90 22.23
C TYR A 251 -3.43 10.43 21.94
N ASN A 252 -2.63 9.75 21.10
CA ASN A 252 -2.90 8.37 20.73
C ASN A 252 -2.76 7.41 21.93
N GLU A 253 -1.76 7.64 22.79
CA GLU A 253 -1.56 6.89 24.04
C GLU A 253 -2.67 7.15 25.07
N HIS A 254 -3.30 8.32 25.04
CA HIS A 254 -4.26 8.79 26.05
C HIS A 254 -5.60 9.29 25.45
N SER A 255 -6.05 8.69 24.35
CA SER A 255 -7.22 9.18 23.60
C SER A 255 -8.51 9.21 24.43
N SER A 256 -8.62 8.37 25.46
CA SER A 256 -9.73 8.39 26.42
C SER A 256 -9.83 9.66 27.27
N LEU A 257 -8.81 10.52 27.26
CA LEU A 257 -8.84 11.82 27.95
C LEU A 257 -9.49 12.92 27.11
N PHE A 258 -9.91 12.64 25.88
CA PHE A 258 -10.39 13.64 24.92
C PHE A 258 -11.71 13.19 24.28
N PRO A 259 -12.85 13.30 25.00
CA PRO A 259 -12.99 13.92 26.31
C PRO A 259 -12.86 12.93 27.48
N ALA A 260 -12.37 13.44 28.61
CA ALA A 260 -12.35 12.74 29.90
C ALA A 260 -13.74 12.80 30.56
N LYS A 261 -13.99 11.88 31.51
CA LYS A 261 -15.25 11.83 32.25
C LYS A 261 -15.24 12.75 33.47
N SER A 262 -14.07 12.95 34.05
CA SER A 262 -13.87 13.84 35.19
C SER A 262 -12.45 14.38 35.23
N THR A 263 -12.23 15.42 36.03
CA THR A 263 -10.89 15.94 36.29
C THR A 263 -9.96 14.90 36.92
N THR A 264 -10.48 13.87 37.60
CA THR A 264 -9.67 12.81 38.22
C THR A 264 -8.91 11.99 37.16
N ASP A 265 -9.48 11.82 35.97
CA ASP A 265 -8.94 10.96 34.91
C ASP A 265 -7.60 11.46 34.35
N PHE A 266 -7.30 12.74 34.52
CA PHE A 266 -6.12 13.38 33.97
C PHE A 266 -5.28 14.16 35.00
N GLN A 267 -5.49 13.94 36.31
CA GLN A 267 -4.75 14.69 37.35
C GLN A 267 -3.23 14.60 37.21
N GLU A 268 -2.71 13.47 36.72
CA GLU A 268 -1.26 13.28 36.53
C GLU A 268 -0.67 14.19 35.43
N TYR A 269 -1.49 14.65 34.50
CA TYR A 269 -1.10 15.53 33.40
C TYR A 269 -1.50 17.00 33.65
N LEU A 270 -2.33 17.25 34.65
CA LEU A 270 -2.89 18.57 34.93
C LEU A 270 -1.84 19.49 35.56
N ASN A 271 -1.60 20.63 34.92
CA ASN A 271 -0.75 21.69 35.46
C ASN A 271 -1.49 23.04 35.43
N ARG A 272 -1.88 23.51 36.62
CA ARG A 272 -2.63 24.76 36.83
C ARG A 272 -1.75 26.01 36.86
N GLU A 273 -0.42 25.85 36.86
CA GLU A 273 0.53 26.97 36.84
C GLU A 273 0.84 27.45 35.42
N ILE A 274 0.39 26.69 34.40
CA ILE A 274 0.56 27.07 33.00
C ILE A 274 -0.48 28.14 32.65
N GLU A 275 0.02 29.28 32.19
CA GLU A 275 -0.77 30.43 31.78
C GLU A 275 -0.50 30.68 30.30
N TYR A 276 -1.31 31.51 29.65
CA TYR A 276 -1.12 31.86 28.24
C TYR A 276 0.31 32.33 27.93
N LYS A 277 0.90 33.20 28.77
CA LYS A 277 2.28 33.70 28.60
C LYS A 277 3.34 32.59 28.58
N HIS A 278 3.09 31.46 29.25
CA HIS A 278 3.99 30.31 29.23
C HIS A 278 3.93 29.61 27.87
N LEU A 279 2.72 29.41 27.35
CA LEU A 279 2.45 28.80 26.04
C LEU A 279 2.96 29.68 24.89
N ASP A 280 2.67 30.98 24.94
CA ASP A 280 3.11 31.96 23.93
C ASP A 280 4.64 32.07 23.86
N LYS A 281 5.30 32.07 25.03
CA LYS A 281 6.77 32.11 25.10
C LYS A 281 7.40 30.84 24.53
N ASN A 282 6.89 29.66 24.91
CA ASN A 282 7.37 28.38 24.41
C ASN A 282 6.41 27.22 24.74
N ILE A 283 5.45 26.97 23.85
CA ILE A 283 4.48 25.88 23.99
C ILE A 283 5.11 24.48 24.03
N THR A 284 6.33 24.30 23.50
CA THR A 284 6.94 22.97 23.33
C THR A 284 7.19 22.22 24.64
N ASN A 285 7.33 22.95 25.75
CA ASN A 285 7.51 22.36 27.09
C ASN A 285 6.21 21.75 27.65
N TYR A 286 5.07 22.04 27.05
CA TYR A 286 3.75 21.78 27.61
C TYR A 286 2.90 20.82 26.78
N TYR A 287 3.46 20.22 25.72
CA TYR A 287 2.77 19.32 24.79
C TYR A 287 2.23 18.01 25.38
N LYS A 288 2.53 17.72 26.65
CA LYS A 288 2.01 16.55 27.41
C LYS A 288 1.23 16.97 28.67
N GLN A 289 0.95 18.26 28.84
CA GLN A 289 0.32 18.79 30.04
C GLN A 289 -1.06 19.35 29.71
N ILE A 290 -2.06 18.96 30.48
CA ILE A 290 -3.39 19.54 30.40
C ILE A 290 -3.40 20.84 31.21
N VAL A 291 -3.88 21.91 30.60
CA VAL A 291 -3.97 23.25 31.21
C VAL A 291 -5.41 23.53 31.67
N GLU A 292 -5.56 24.40 32.66
CA GLU A 292 -6.85 24.87 33.17
C GLU A 292 -7.13 26.31 32.68
N LEU A 293 -8.24 26.48 31.96
CA LEU A 293 -8.80 27.77 31.60
C LEU A 293 -9.90 28.13 32.58
N LYS A 294 -9.57 28.93 33.61
CA LYS A 294 -10.53 29.32 34.64
C LYS A 294 -11.26 30.62 34.28
N GLN A 295 -12.59 30.57 34.25
CA GLN A 295 -13.47 31.72 34.01
C GLN A 295 -13.22 32.44 32.67
N PHE A 296 -13.13 31.67 31.59
CA PHE A 296 -13.02 32.24 30.24
C PHE A 296 -14.41 32.49 29.66
N ARG A 297 -14.62 33.67 29.08
CA ARG A 297 -15.87 34.02 28.40
C ARG A 297 -15.87 33.46 26.98
N VAL A 298 -16.92 32.77 26.61
CA VAL A 298 -17.14 32.27 25.25
C VAL A 298 -17.58 33.43 24.36
N ILE A 299 -16.81 33.67 23.31
CA ILE A 299 -17.06 34.71 22.31
C ILE A 299 -17.86 34.14 21.15
N GLN A 300 -17.51 32.93 20.72
CA GLN A 300 -18.12 32.27 19.58
C GLN A 300 -18.08 30.75 19.80
N VAL A 301 -19.11 30.06 19.33
CA VAL A 301 -19.21 28.61 19.41
C VAL A 301 -19.87 28.05 18.14
N PHE A 302 -19.35 26.94 17.64
CA PHE A 302 -19.93 26.17 16.54
C PHE A 302 -19.92 24.67 16.85
N GLU A 303 -20.76 23.92 16.15
CA GLU A 303 -20.71 22.46 16.15
C GLU A 303 -20.39 21.94 14.74
N MET A 304 -19.35 21.14 14.63
CA MET A 304 -19.09 20.28 13.48
C MET A 304 -19.63 18.89 13.79
N ASN A 305 -20.53 18.39 12.95
CA ASN A 305 -21.03 17.03 13.13
C ASN A 305 -20.09 15.98 12.51
N SER A 306 -20.28 14.72 12.88
CA SER A 306 -19.54 13.55 12.41
C SER A 306 -19.55 13.37 10.89
N PHE A 307 -20.52 13.95 10.18
CA PHE A 307 -20.55 13.92 8.71
C PHE A 307 -19.44 14.80 8.12
N TYR A 308 -19.15 15.97 8.71
CA TYR A 308 -18.08 16.85 8.25
C TYR A 308 -16.69 16.44 8.74
N THR A 309 -16.60 15.89 9.96
CA THR A 309 -15.30 15.49 10.53
C THR A 309 -14.85 14.10 10.06
N GLY A 310 -15.79 13.29 9.53
CA GLY A 310 -15.59 11.86 9.27
C GLY A 310 -15.51 11.00 10.54
N GLY A 311 -15.48 11.62 11.72
CA GLY A 311 -15.21 10.99 13.01
C GLY A 311 -16.21 11.41 14.08
N ALA A 312 -15.72 11.93 15.20
CA ALA A 312 -16.57 12.44 16.27
C ALA A 312 -17.19 13.80 15.90
N ASP A 313 -18.34 14.13 16.51
CA ASP A 313 -18.79 15.52 16.58
C ASP A 313 -17.71 16.36 17.30
N ILE A 314 -17.61 17.65 16.98
CA ILE A 314 -16.67 18.59 17.61
C ILE A 314 -17.40 19.90 17.91
N THR A 315 -17.31 20.38 19.16
CA THR A 315 -17.69 21.74 19.54
C THR A 315 -16.46 22.65 19.44
N GLU A 316 -16.51 23.63 18.55
CA GLU A 316 -15.48 24.65 18.39
C GLU A 316 -15.79 25.86 19.26
N ILE A 317 -14.87 26.30 20.11
CA ILE A 317 -15.10 27.38 21.07
C ILE A 317 -13.97 28.41 20.95
N LEU A 318 -14.32 29.66 20.66
CA LEU A 318 -13.42 30.79 20.82
C LEU A 318 -13.70 31.43 22.18
N ALA A 319 -12.72 31.40 23.09
CA ALA A 319 -12.89 31.90 24.46
C ALA A 319 -11.78 32.89 24.84
N THR A 320 -12.11 33.85 25.73
CA THR A 320 -11.16 34.87 26.20
C THR A 320 -11.43 35.30 27.64
N ASN A 321 -10.38 35.72 28.35
CA ASN A 321 -10.46 36.43 29.63
C ASN A 321 -10.30 37.95 29.47
N GLY A 322 -10.28 38.46 28.22
CA GLY A 322 -10.09 39.87 27.88
C GLY A 322 -8.70 40.19 27.31
N SER A 323 -7.67 39.41 27.65
CA SER A 323 -6.32 39.54 27.06
C SER A 323 -5.92 38.30 26.27
N ASP A 324 -6.16 37.13 26.84
CA ASP A 324 -5.70 35.85 26.32
C ASP A 324 -6.83 35.22 25.50
N ILE A 325 -6.48 34.58 24.40
CA ILE A 325 -7.45 34.00 23.47
C ILE A 325 -7.10 32.54 23.27
N PHE A 326 -8.12 31.68 23.41
CA PHE A 326 -8.01 30.26 23.14
C PHE A 326 -9.02 29.87 22.08
N TYR A 327 -8.58 29.01 21.15
CA TYR A 327 -9.43 28.33 20.20
C TYR A 327 -9.47 26.85 20.59
N ILE A 328 -10.62 26.39 21.04
CA ILE A 328 -10.76 25.05 21.61
C ILE A 328 -11.55 24.18 20.64
N TYR A 329 -10.99 23.02 20.32
CA TYR A 329 -11.69 21.92 19.67
C TYR A 329 -12.05 20.89 20.73
N TYR A 330 -13.30 20.87 21.17
CA TYR A 330 -13.79 19.90 22.15
C TYR A 330 -14.41 18.70 21.42
N PRO A 331 -13.91 17.46 21.60
CA PRO A 331 -14.51 16.29 20.99
C PRO A 331 -15.83 15.92 21.67
N GLY A 332 -16.90 15.87 20.89
CA GLY A 332 -18.28 15.70 21.35
C GLY A 332 -19.09 16.99 21.22
N LYS A 333 -20.39 16.88 21.50
CA LYS A 333 -21.29 18.01 21.62
C LYS A 333 -21.34 18.48 23.07
N TYR A 334 -21.15 19.77 23.29
CA TYR A 334 -21.19 20.37 24.61
C TYR A 334 -22.13 21.58 24.62
N ASP A 335 -22.98 21.64 25.64
CA ASP A 335 -24.02 22.66 25.78
C ASP A 335 -23.41 23.97 26.32
N VAL A 336 -22.79 24.74 25.43
CA VAL A 336 -22.14 26.02 25.73
C VAL A 336 -22.52 27.06 24.68
N TYR A 337 -22.77 28.28 25.13
CA TYR A 337 -23.27 29.36 24.29
C TYR A 337 -22.37 30.59 24.33
N ALA A 338 -22.46 31.41 23.28
CA ALA A 338 -21.79 32.70 23.25
C ALA A 338 -22.28 33.59 24.41
N GLY A 339 -21.32 34.11 25.18
CA GLY A 339 -21.58 34.89 26.39
C GLY A 339 -21.40 34.09 27.68
N ASP A 340 -21.42 32.77 27.64
CA ASP A 340 -21.18 31.92 28.81
C ASP A 340 -19.76 32.10 29.35
N THR A 341 -19.59 31.78 30.63
CA THR A 341 -18.27 31.73 31.28
C THR A 341 -17.99 30.29 31.65
N ILE A 342 -16.89 29.75 31.14
CA ILE A 342 -16.53 28.33 31.31
C ILE A 342 -15.26 28.17 32.14
N THR A 343 -15.17 27.02 32.81
CA THR A 343 -13.88 26.46 33.23
C THR A 343 -13.59 25.23 32.38
N LEU A 344 -12.49 25.25 31.62
CA LEU A 344 -12.17 24.21 30.64
C LEU A 344 -10.77 23.65 30.85
N TYR A 345 -10.62 22.35 30.67
CA TYR A 345 -9.36 21.63 30.72
C TYR A 345 -9.02 21.12 29.32
N GLY A 346 -7.81 21.37 28.85
CA GLY A 346 -7.42 20.96 27.50
C GLY A 346 -5.92 20.80 27.32
N LEU A 347 -5.55 20.05 26.29
CA LEU A 347 -4.16 19.86 25.87
C LEU A 347 -3.77 20.98 24.87
N PRO A 348 -2.73 21.80 25.15
CA PRO A 348 -2.24 22.80 24.21
C PRO A 348 -1.55 22.10 23.04
N ILE A 349 -2.07 22.31 21.84
CA ILE A 349 -1.58 21.62 20.63
C ILE A 349 -0.74 22.52 19.73
N ALA A 350 -1.03 23.82 19.69
CA ALA A 350 -0.28 24.79 18.87
C ALA A 350 -0.57 26.24 19.27
N MET A 351 0.31 27.15 18.86
CA MET A 351 -0.03 28.57 18.70
C MET A 351 -0.43 28.80 17.24
N SER A 352 -1.41 29.67 17.00
CA SER A 352 -1.86 30.01 15.64
C SER A 352 -2.07 31.52 15.49
N SER A 353 -2.46 31.94 14.30
CA SER A 353 -2.85 33.32 14.00
C SER A 353 -3.90 33.36 12.90
N PHE A 354 -4.87 34.27 13.01
CA PHE A 354 -5.84 34.54 11.94
C PHE A 354 -6.19 36.02 11.87
N LYS A 355 -6.67 36.49 10.70
CA LYS A 355 -7.15 37.86 10.51
C LYS A 355 -8.53 38.02 11.14
N ASN A 356 -8.71 39.02 12.00
CA ASN A 356 -9.99 39.31 12.59
C ASN A 356 -10.82 40.29 11.75
N VAL A 357 -12.14 40.32 12.00
CA VAL A 357 -13.09 41.20 11.30
C VAL A 357 -12.82 42.69 11.50
N GLY A 358 -12.03 43.05 12.53
CA GLY A 358 -11.59 44.42 12.79
C GLY A 358 -10.33 44.84 12.01
N GLY A 359 -9.82 43.99 11.11
CA GLY A 359 -8.63 44.26 10.29
C GLY A 359 -7.29 44.01 10.99
N GLY A 360 -7.30 43.49 12.22
CA GLY A 360 -6.12 43.09 12.97
C GLY A 360 -5.83 41.59 12.90
N THR A 361 -4.85 41.15 13.68
CA THR A 361 -4.49 39.73 13.84
C THR A 361 -4.87 39.26 15.24
N THR A 362 -5.51 38.09 15.33
CA THR A 362 -5.76 37.38 16.58
C THR A 362 -4.75 36.25 16.71
N LEU A 363 -4.18 36.08 17.91
CA LEU A 363 -3.20 35.05 18.23
C LEU A 363 -3.80 34.09 19.27
N PRO A 364 -4.52 33.04 18.86
CA PRO A 364 -5.02 32.05 19.80
C PRO A 364 -3.96 31.00 20.15
N CYS A 365 -4.03 30.47 21.37
CA CYS A 365 -3.55 29.13 21.64
C CYS A 365 -4.64 28.12 21.27
N ILE A 366 -4.27 27.10 20.48
CA ILE A 366 -5.17 26.02 20.09
C ILE A 366 -5.15 24.94 21.18
N LEU A 367 -6.34 24.58 21.66
CA LEU A 367 -6.53 23.53 22.66
C LEU A 367 -7.37 22.39 22.09
N LEU A 368 -6.95 21.16 22.40
CA LEU A 368 -7.82 20.00 22.32
C LEU A 368 -8.53 19.83 23.68
N GLY A 369 -9.83 20.01 23.70
CA GLY A 369 -10.64 19.96 24.92
C GLY A 369 -10.68 18.56 25.53
N SER A 370 -10.43 18.48 26.83
CA SER A 370 -10.49 17.26 27.63
C SER A 370 -11.76 17.22 28.48
N TYR A 371 -12.04 18.30 29.21
CA TYR A 371 -13.20 18.37 30.11
C TYR A 371 -13.67 19.81 30.27
N VAL A 372 -14.97 20.01 30.46
CA VAL A 372 -15.56 21.33 30.73
C VAL A 372 -16.38 21.22 32.00
N GLU A 373 -16.16 22.15 32.94
CA GLU A 373 -16.99 22.32 34.13
C GLU A 373 -18.12 23.30 33.80
N SER A 374 -19.36 22.87 34.07
CA SER A 374 -20.57 23.69 34.00
C SER A 374 -20.95 24.23 35.38
#